data_AF-A0A444ZAX8-F1
#
_entry.id   AF-A0A444ZAX8-F1
#
_cell.length_a   1.000
_cell.length_b   1.000
_cell.length_c   1.000
_cell.angle_alpha   90.00
_cell.angle_beta   90.00
_cell.angle_gamma   90.00
#
_symmetry.space_group_name_H-M   'P 1'
#
loop_
_entity.id
_entity.type
_entity.pdbx_description
1 polymer ?
#
loop_
_entity_poly.entity_id
_entity_poly.type
_entity_poly.pdbx_seq_one_letter_code
_entity_poly.pdbx_strand_id
1 'polypeptide(L)'
;MGREAPKQQQPPVAYTVEQLVAVNRYNPDILADLENYVNEQVSSQTYSLDANLCLLRLYQFEPDKMSSQIVARILVKALMAMPAPDFSLCLFLIPERVQMEEQFKTLIVLSHYLETGRFRQFWDEAAKNRHIVDAVPGFEQAVQGYAIHVLSLTYQKVPRTVLAEAINIEGLSLDKFLEHQVANYGWVIEKSQGKGQLIVLPKNEFNDPVLKKNSSDSVPLEHITRIFPILS
;
A
#
# COMPACT_ATOMS: atom_id res chain seq x y z
N MET A 1 27.34 -55.61 -27.95
CA MET A 1 27.53 -54.16 -28.13
C MET A 1 26.16 -53.49 -28.15
N GLY A 2 25.62 -53.15 -26.98
CA GLY A 2 24.38 -52.38 -26.87
C GLY A 2 24.74 -50.89 -26.89
N ARG A 3 24.24 -50.15 -27.88
CA ARG A 3 24.38 -48.69 -27.94
C ARG A 3 23.44 -48.08 -26.90
N GLU A 4 23.99 -47.47 -25.87
CA GLU A 4 23.23 -46.63 -24.94
C GLU A 4 22.69 -45.40 -25.69
N ALA A 5 21.38 -45.19 -25.60
CA ALA A 5 20.74 -43.99 -26.10
C ALA A 5 21.12 -42.78 -25.21
N PRO A 6 21.36 -41.59 -25.79
CA PRO A 6 21.72 -40.42 -25.01
C PRO A 6 20.54 -40.00 -24.13
N LYS A 7 20.79 -39.85 -22.82
CA LYS A 7 19.86 -39.22 -21.88
C LYS A 7 19.55 -37.81 -22.39
N GLN A 8 18.32 -37.60 -22.83
CA GLN A 8 17.78 -36.28 -23.11
C GLN A 8 17.85 -35.46 -21.82
N GLN A 9 18.78 -34.51 -21.77
CA GLN A 9 18.78 -33.46 -20.76
C GLN A 9 17.51 -32.64 -20.98
N GLN A 10 16.57 -32.77 -20.05
CA GLN A 10 15.40 -31.89 -19.99
C GLN A 10 15.90 -30.45 -19.83
N PRO A 11 15.32 -29.47 -20.54
CA PRO A 11 15.68 -28.07 -20.37
C PRO A 11 15.42 -27.66 -18.91
N PRO A 12 16.23 -26.76 -18.32
CA PRO A 12 15.98 -26.28 -16.97
C PRO A 12 14.60 -25.61 -16.96
N VAL A 13 13.67 -26.19 -16.22
CA VAL A 13 12.34 -25.63 -16.05
C VAL A 13 12.55 -24.35 -15.24
N ALA A 14 12.47 -23.19 -15.89
CA ALA A 14 12.51 -21.90 -15.21
C ALA A 14 11.23 -21.78 -14.37
N TYR A 15 11.31 -22.15 -13.10
CA TYR A 15 10.22 -21.96 -12.15
C TYR A 15 10.03 -20.47 -11.88
N THR A 16 8.79 -20.02 -11.77
CA THR A 16 8.54 -18.63 -11.33
C THR A 16 8.95 -18.49 -9.87
N VAL A 17 9.36 -17.29 -9.45
CA VAL A 17 9.79 -17.05 -8.07
C VAL A 17 8.68 -17.38 -7.06
N GLU A 18 7.42 -17.15 -7.43
CA GLU A 18 6.24 -17.55 -6.66
C GLU A 18 6.15 -19.09 -6.47
N GLN A 19 6.51 -19.87 -7.50
CA GLN A 19 6.57 -21.33 -7.40
C GLN A 19 7.76 -21.79 -6.54
N LEU A 20 8.91 -21.12 -6.63
CA LEU A 20 10.07 -21.40 -5.78
C LEU A 20 9.74 -21.14 -4.30
N VAL A 21 9.05 -20.03 -4.02
CA VAL A 21 8.52 -19.72 -2.68
C VAL A 21 7.53 -20.79 -2.24
N ALA A 22 6.61 -21.25 -3.10
CA ALA A 22 5.65 -22.29 -2.73
C ALA A 22 6.30 -23.65 -2.43
N VAL A 23 7.38 -24.00 -3.15
CA VAL A 23 8.04 -25.31 -3.05
C VAL A 23 9.04 -25.37 -1.90
N ASN A 24 9.85 -24.33 -1.66
CA ASN A 24 10.88 -24.37 -0.61
C ASN A 24 11.26 -22.99 -0.04
N ARG A 25 10.38 -22.45 0.81
CA ARG A 25 10.50 -21.11 1.46
C ARG A 25 11.80 -20.81 2.22
N TYR A 26 12.57 -21.82 2.61
CA TYR A 26 13.75 -21.66 3.46
C TYR A 26 15.06 -22.05 2.78
N ASN A 27 15.04 -22.29 1.46
CA ASN A 27 16.27 -22.59 0.74
C ASN A 27 17.09 -21.31 0.53
N PRO A 28 18.31 -21.17 1.11
CA PRO A 28 19.12 -19.97 0.93
C PRO A 28 19.56 -19.74 -0.52
N ASP A 29 19.52 -20.75 -1.38
CA ASP A 29 19.90 -20.62 -2.79
C ASP A 29 18.92 -19.74 -3.59
N ILE A 30 17.68 -19.58 -3.13
CA ILE A 30 16.65 -18.76 -3.81
C ILE A 30 16.79 -17.27 -3.48
N LEU A 31 17.71 -16.89 -2.59
CA LEU A 31 17.87 -15.51 -2.11
C LEU A 31 18.19 -14.56 -3.26
N ALA A 32 19.13 -14.93 -4.14
CA ALA A 32 19.50 -14.12 -5.29
C ALA A 32 18.33 -13.95 -6.29
N ASP A 33 17.52 -15.00 -6.48
CA ASP A 33 16.34 -14.94 -7.34
C ASP A 33 15.27 -14.01 -6.75
N LEU A 34 15.07 -14.05 -5.43
CA LEU A 34 14.14 -13.15 -4.74
C LEU A 34 14.60 -11.69 -4.77
N GLU A 35 15.89 -11.41 -4.58
CA GLU A 35 16.43 -10.05 -4.72
C GLU A 35 16.23 -9.50 -6.14
N ASN A 36 16.49 -10.32 -7.15
CA ASN A 36 16.25 -9.95 -8.55
C ASN A 36 14.77 -9.73 -8.82
N TYR A 37 13.89 -10.53 -8.24
CA TYR A 37 12.45 -10.37 -8.35
C TYR A 37 11.93 -9.09 -7.69
N VAL A 38 12.54 -8.63 -6.57
CA VAL A 38 12.24 -7.29 -6.03
C VAL A 38 12.62 -6.19 -7.03
N ASN A 39 13.76 -6.32 -7.70
CA ASN A 39 14.18 -5.36 -8.72
C ASN A 39 13.26 -5.38 -9.94
N GLU A 40 12.80 -6.56 -10.33
CA GLU A 40 11.78 -6.74 -11.36
C GLU A 40 10.45 -6.11 -10.96
N GLN A 41 10.01 -6.25 -9.70
CA GLN A 41 8.80 -5.58 -9.20
C GLN A 41 8.89 -4.04 -9.30
N VAL A 42 10.08 -3.49 -9.07
CA VAL A 42 10.33 -2.05 -9.22
C VAL A 42 10.28 -1.62 -10.68
N SER A 43 10.92 -2.37 -11.60
CA SER A 43 10.97 -2.00 -13.03
C SER A 43 9.66 -2.26 -13.77
N SER A 44 8.96 -3.34 -13.44
CA SER A 44 7.67 -3.73 -14.03
C SER A 44 6.45 -3.12 -13.34
N GLN A 45 6.66 -2.39 -12.24
CA GLN A 45 5.59 -1.84 -11.39
C GLN A 45 4.63 -2.89 -10.82
N THR A 46 5.04 -4.16 -10.74
CA THR A 46 4.28 -5.25 -10.10
C THR A 46 4.53 -5.30 -8.60
N TYR A 47 3.72 -6.05 -7.84
CA TYR A 47 3.88 -6.16 -6.39
C TYR A 47 3.46 -7.54 -5.88
N SER A 48 4.32 -8.16 -5.08
CA SER A 48 4.08 -9.45 -4.43
C SER A 48 4.56 -9.41 -2.99
N LEU A 49 3.62 -9.25 -2.05
CA LEU A 49 3.91 -9.22 -0.62
C LEU A 49 4.53 -10.54 -0.13
N ASP A 50 4.00 -11.68 -0.58
CA ASP A 50 4.46 -13.00 -0.12
C ASP A 50 5.94 -13.24 -0.45
N ALA A 51 6.38 -12.87 -1.65
CA ALA A 51 7.78 -12.96 -2.05
C ALA A 51 8.66 -12.02 -1.21
N ASN A 52 8.19 -10.79 -0.95
CA ASN A 52 8.90 -9.80 -0.16
C ASN A 52 9.06 -10.26 1.30
N LEU A 53 8.00 -10.79 1.93
CA LEU A 53 8.05 -11.34 3.28
C LEU A 53 8.94 -12.58 3.36
N CYS A 54 8.92 -13.43 2.33
CA CYS A 54 9.83 -14.58 2.23
C CYS A 54 11.30 -14.15 2.24
N LEU A 55 11.65 -13.15 1.41
CA LEU A 55 13.02 -12.62 1.35
C LEU A 55 13.45 -11.98 2.67
N LEU A 56 12.60 -11.12 3.27
CA LEU A 56 12.90 -10.51 4.57
C LEU A 56 13.11 -11.57 5.65
N ARG A 57 12.32 -12.64 5.64
CA ARG A 57 12.48 -13.77 6.56
C ARG A 57 13.76 -14.55 6.31
N LEU A 58 14.17 -14.74 5.06
CA LEU A 58 15.47 -15.37 4.74
C LEU A 58 16.64 -14.55 5.27
N TYR A 59 16.59 -13.22 5.15
CA TYR A 59 17.61 -12.36 5.73
C TYR A 59 17.70 -12.45 7.27
N GLN A 60 16.64 -12.87 7.97
CA GLN A 60 16.73 -13.13 9.41
C GLN A 60 17.59 -14.36 9.73
N PHE A 61 17.64 -15.36 8.83
CA PHE A 61 18.51 -16.53 8.98
C PHE A 61 19.95 -16.24 8.54
N GLU A 62 20.14 -15.36 7.54
CA GLU A 62 21.45 -15.00 6.99
C GLU A 62 21.66 -13.47 6.99
N PRO A 63 21.90 -12.85 8.16
CA PRO A 63 22.00 -11.39 8.29
C PRO A 63 23.17 -10.78 7.50
N ASP A 64 24.24 -11.55 7.25
CA ASP A 64 25.41 -11.09 6.50
C ASP A 64 25.13 -10.88 5.02
N LYS A 65 24.08 -11.51 4.48
CA LYS A 65 23.65 -11.33 3.08
C LYS A 65 22.58 -10.26 2.91
N MET A 66 22.11 -9.63 3.99
CA MET A 66 21.05 -8.63 3.92
C MET A 66 21.51 -7.38 3.16
N SER A 67 20.81 -7.07 2.07
CA SER A 67 21.01 -5.83 1.31
C SER A 67 20.06 -4.73 1.76
N SER A 68 20.59 -3.67 2.39
CA SER A 68 19.79 -2.51 2.83
C SER A 68 19.03 -1.85 1.67
N GLN A 69 19.59 -1.85 0.45
CA GLN A 69 18.93 -1.29 -0.72
C GLN A 69 17.66 -2.08 -1.12
N ILE A 70 17.72 -3.41 -1.06
CA ILE A 70 16.57 -4.27 -1.36
C ILE A 70 15.50 -4.11 -0.28
N VAL A 71 15.90 -4.06 0.99
CA VAL A 71 14.97 -3.83 2.11
C VAL A 71 14.27 -2.47 1.96
N ALA A 72 15.00 -1.41 1.58
CA ALA A 72 14.42 -0.10 1.34
C ALA A 72 13.38 -0.14 0.19
N ARG A 73 13.69 -0.80 -0.93
CA ARG A 73 12.76 -0.99 -2.06
C ARG A 73 11.48 -1.71 -1.63
N ILE A 74 11.60 -2.77 -0.82
CA ILE A 74 10.44 -3.50 -0.29
C ILE A 74 9.56 -2.58 0.55
N LEU A 75 10.16 -1.80 1.47
CA LEU A 75 9.40 -0.90 2.34
C LEU A 75 8.73 0.23 1.55
N VAL A 76 9.40 0.81 0.56
CA VAL A 76 8.79 1.82 -0.33
C VAL A 76 7.63 1.21 -1.12
N LYS A 77 7.78 0.00 -1.67
CA LYS A 77 6.69 -0.73 -2.32
C LYS A 77 5.53 -1.03 -1.39
N ALA A 78 5.79 -1.36 -0.14
CA ALA A 78 4.77 -1.57 0.88
C ALA A 78 4.01 -0.28 1.22
N LEU A 79 4.69 0.87 1.29
CA LEU A 79 4.03 2.18 1.43
C LEU A 79 3.09 2.49 0.25
N MET A 80 3.50 2.11 -0.96
CA MET A 80 2.67 2.29 -2.16
C MET A 80 1.42 1.39 -2.18
N ALA A 81 1.40 0.32 -1.37
CA ALA A 81 0.29 -0.62 -1.27
C ALA A 81 -0.74 -0.25 -0.19
N MET A 82 -0.58 0.90 0.47
CA MET A 82 -1.57 1.45 1.43
C MET A 82 -2.97 1.52 0.77
N PRO A 83 -4.05 1.14 1.47
CA PRO A 83 -4.19 1.00 2.93
C PRO A 83 -3.77 -0.35 3.54
N ALA A 84 -3.21 -1.29 2.76
CA ALA A 84 -2.82 -2.59 3.30
C ALA A 84 -1.73 -2.44 4.40
N PRO A 85 -1.75 -3.26 5.47
CA PRO A 85 -0.83 -3.15 6.61
C PRO A 85 0.60 -3.67 6.31
N ASP A 86 0.94 -3.79 5.03
CA ASP A 86 2.13 -4.44 4.51
C ASP A 86 3.42 -3.82 5.04
N PHE A 87 3.46 -2.49 5.20
CA PHE A 87 4.62 -1.79 5.72
C PHE A 87 4.99 -2.27 7.12
N SER A 88 3.99 -2.34 8.01
CA SER A 88 4.18 -2.84 9.37
C SER A 88 4.61 -4.31 9.38
N LEU A 89 4.00 -5.14 8.54
CA LEU A 89 4.39 -6.57 8.42
C LEU A 89 5.85 -6.74 7.99
N CYS A 90 6.29 -5.98 6.98
CA CYS A 90 7.67 -5.98 6.53
C CYS A 90 8.62 -5.45 7.62
N LEU A 91 8.25 -4.36 8.30
CA LEU A 91 9.07 -3.76 9.35
C LEU A 91 9.35 -4.73 10.51
N PHE A 92 8.36 -5.53 10.92
CA PHE A 92 8.54 -6.53 11.99
C PHE A 92 9.55 -7.63 11.65
N LEU A 93 9.85 -7.87 10.37
CA LEU A 93 10.86 -8.83 9.95
C LEU A 93 12.27 -8.25 9.87
N ILE A 94 12.41 -6.93 9.92
CA ILE A 94 13.71 -6.24 9.80
C ILE A 94 14.34 -6.11 11.19
N PRO A 95 15.62 -6.48 11.40
CA PRO A 95 16.31 -6.31 12.68
C PRO A 95 16.36 -4.85 13.15
N GLU A 96 16.22 -4.61 14.45
CA GLU A 96 16.23 -3.27 15.04
C GLU A 96 17.47 -2.45 14.67
N ARG A 97 18.65 -3.08 14.60
CA ARG A 97 19.89 -2.39 14.20
C ARG A 97 19.74 -1.71 12.83
N VAL A 98 19.07 -2.37 11.89
CA VAL A 98 18.87 -1.89 10.52
C VAL A 98 17.81 -0.81 10.53
N GLN A 99 16.70 -0.99 11.27
CA GLN A 99 15.68 0.04 11.43
C GLN A 99 16.24 1.36 12.00
N MET A 100 17.35 1.30 12.74
CA MET A 100 18.00 2.47 13.32
C MET A 100 18.84 3.29 12.32
N GLU A 101 19.07 2.80 11.11
CA GLU A 101 19.71 3.60 10.05
C GLU A 101 18.79 4.73 9.59
N GLU A 102 19.38 5.84 9.14
CA GLU A 102 18.64 7.07 8.79
C GLU A 102 17.57 6.83 7.72
N GLN A 103 17.90 6.07 6.67
CA GLN A 103 16.95 5.77 5.59
C GLN A 103 15.68 5.07 6.07
N PHE A 104 15.79 4.15 7.02
CA PHE A 104 14.65 3.38 7.54
C PHE A 104 13.85 4.19 8.56
N LYS A 105 14.53 4.99 9.40
CA LYS A 105 13.85 5.97 10.27
C LYS A 105 12.97 6.91 9.46
N THR A 106 13.49 7.44 8.34
CA THR A 106 12.71 8.29 7.44
C THR A 106 11.49 7.55 6.90
N LEU A 107 11.65 6.32 6.39
CA LEU A 107 10.52 5.52 5.88
C LEU A 107 9.46 5.25 6.96
N ILE A 108 9.87 4.99 8.20
CA ILE A 108 8.95 4.81 9.34
C ILE A 108 8.18 6.10 9.64
N VAL A 109 8.85 7.25 9.63
CA VAL A 109 8.20 8.56 9.81
C VAL A 109 7.20 8.84 8.68
N LEU A 110 7.58 8.55 7.44
CA LEU A 110 6.69 8.68 6.28
C LEU A 110 5.45 7.78 6.40
N SER A 111 5.64 6.51 6.78
CA SER A 111 4.53 5.58 7.07
C SER A 111 3.57 6.17 8.11
N HIS A 112 4.11 6.65 9.23
CA HIS A 112 3.32 7.22 10.30
C HIS A 112 2.50 8.44 9.87
N TYR A 113 3.05 9.32 9.02
CA TYR A 113 2.30 10.45 8.49
C TYR A 113 1.16 10.02 7.57
N LEU A 114 1.35 8.99 6.75
CA LEU A 114 0.28 8.45 5.90
C LEU A 114 -0.83 7.80 6.73
N GLU A 115 -0.47 6.97 7.71
CA GLU A 115 -1.44 6.31 8.61
C GLU A 115 -2.25 7.31 9.44
N THR A 116 -1.64 8.44 9.82
CA THR A 116 -2.31 9.51 10.58
C THR A 116 -2.97 10.58 9.70
N GLY A 117 -2.93 10.43 8.36
CA GLY A 117 -3.52 11.36 7.41
C GLY A 117 -2.86 12.75 7.36
N ARG A 118 -1.62 12.87 7.83
CA ARG A 118 -0.86 14.13 7.85
C ARG A 118 -0.07 14.33 6.56
N PHE A 119 -0.79 14.47 5.44
CA PHE A 119 -0.21 14.50 4.09
C PHE A 119 0.78 15.64 3.85
N ARG A 120 0.54 16.84 4.38
CA ARG A 120 1.50 17.96 4.24
C ARG A 120 2.86 17.65 4.84
N GLN A 121 2.87 17.15 6.07
CA GLN A 121 4.11 16.77 6.76
C GLN A 121 4.79 15.61 6.03
N PHE A 122 4.02 14.67 5.49
CA PHE A 122 4.54 13.64 4.62
C PHE A 122 5.27 14.21 3.40
N TRP A 123 4.64 15.13 2.65
CA TRP A 123 5.24 15.71 1.44
C TRP A 123 6.48 16.56 1.75
N ASP A 124 6.45 17.34 2.83
CA ASP A 124 7.61 18.12 3.30
C ASP A 124 8.80 17.20 3.63
N GLU A 125 8.55 16.06 4.27
CA GLU A 125 9.60 15.11 4.66
C GLU A 125 10.09 14.25 3.48
N ALA A 126 9.18 13.85 2.59
CA ALA A 126 9.53 13.14 1.36
C ALA A 126 10.39 14.02 0.43
N ALA A 127 10.08 15.32 0.33
CA ALA A 127 10.85 16.27 -0.47
C ALA A 127 12.30 16.45 -0.01
N LYS A 128 12.57 16.33 1.30
CA LYS A 128 13.94 16.34 1.85
C LYS A 128 14.71 15.05 1.53
N ASN A 129 13.99 13.93 1.44
CA ASN A 129 14.56 12.59 1.33
C ASN A 129 14.28 11.91 -0.01
N ARG A 130 14.26 12.70 -1.10
CA ARG A 130 13.93 12.23 -2.46
C ARG A 130 14.73 11.02 -2.93
N HIS A 131 16.01 10.95 -2.56
CA HIS A 131 16.88 9.83 -2.92
C HIS A 131 16.38 8.45 -2.45
N ILE A 132 15.54 8.40 -1.40
CA ILE A 132 14.95 7.15 -0.89
C ILE A 132 13.68 6.78 -1.68
N VAL A 133 12.80 7.75 -1.91
CA VAL A 133 11.49 7.53 -2.52
C VAL A 133 11.54 7.44 -4.05
N ASP A 134 12.45 8.18 -4.70
CA ASP A 134 12.62 8.20 -6.15
C ASP A 134 13.25 6.90 -6.68
N ALA A 135 13.74 6.04 -5.78
CA ALA A 135 14.28 4.73 -6.14
C ALA A 135 13.21 3.78 -6.70
N VAL A 136 11.91 4.06 -6.45
CA VAL A 136 10.79 3.26 -6.96
C VAL A 136 9.87 4.15 -7.81
N PRO A 137 9.71 3.85 -9.11
CA PRO A 137 8.88 4.67 -9.99
C PRO A 137 7.40 4.54 -9.62
N GLY A 138 6.67 5.64 -9.73
CA GLY A 138 5.22 5.67 -9.44
C GLY A 138 4.88 5.94 -7.97
N PHE A 139 5.87 6.20 -7.10
CA PHE A 139 5.65 6.42 -5.67
C PHE A 139 4.68 7.57 -5.38
N GLU A 140 4.90 8.73 -5.99
CA GLU A 140 4.04 9.90 -5.76
C GLU A 140 2.58 9.63 -6.17
N GLN A 141 2.37 8.98 -7.32
CA GLN A 141 1.03 8.65 -7.82
C GLN A 141 0.31 7.66 -6.90
N ALA A 142 1.03 6.67 -6.35
CA ALA A 142 0.46 5.73 -5.40
C ALA A 142 0.01 6.42 -4.11
N VAL A 143 0.84 7.32 -3.57
CA VAL A 143 0.49 8.10 -2.37
C VAL A 143 -0.66 9.06 -2.62
N GLN A 144 -0.68 9.73 -3.78
CA GLN A 144 -1.81 10.58 -4.19
C GLN A 144 -3.11 9.76 -4.28
N GLY A 145 -3.05 8.56 -4.87
CA GLY A 145 -4.17 7.62 -4.93
C GLY A 145 -4.68 7.24 -3.54
N TYR A 146 -3.77 6.94 -2.62
CA TYR A 146 -4.10 6.66 -1.22
C TYR A 146 -4.74 7.87 -0.51
N ALA A 147 -4.18 9.08 -0.69
CA ALA A 147 -4.74 10.29 -0.11
C ALA A 147 -6.17 10.57 -0.58
N ILE A 148 -6.42 10.40 -1.88
CA ILE A 148 -7.76 10.51 -2.47
C ILE A 148 -8.70 9.46 -1.89
N HIS A 149 -8.23 8.22 -1.76
CA HIS A 149 -8.99 7.14 -1.14
C HIS A 149 -9.42 7.52 0.28
N VAL A 150 -8.49 7.94 1.14
CA VAL A 150 -8.78 8.36 2.53
C VAL A 150 -9.79 9.52 2.57
N LEU A 151 -9.61 10.53 1.72
CA LEU A 151 -10.54 11.66 1.64
C LEU A 151 -11.94 11.21 1.18
N SER A 152 -12.03 10.28 0.23
CA SER A 152 -13.31 9.74 -0.25
C SER A 152 -14.08 8.97 0.82
N LEU A 153 -13.39 8.38 1.79
CA LEU A 153 -14.00 7.68 2.91
C LEU A 153 -14.47 8.64 4.01
N THR A 154 -13.77 9.75 4.21
CA THR A 154 -13.95 10.64 5.36
C THR A 154 -14.75 11.91 5.07
N TYR A 155 -14.85 12.33 3.81
CA TYR A 155 -15.55 13.55 3.40
C TYR A 155 -16.59 13.29 2.32
N GLN A 156 -17.71 14.00 2.43
CA GLN A 156 -18.64 14.21 1.31
C GLN A 156 -18.24 15.44 0.47
N LYS A 157 -17.75 16.49 1.14
CA LYS A 157 -17.33 17.75 0.52
C LYS A 157 -15.97 18.14 1.09
N VAL A 158 -14.98 18.32 0.22
CA VAL A 158 -13.61 18.69 0.58
C VAL A 158 -13.29 20.09 0.05
N PRO A 159 -12.72 20.99 0.87
CA PRO A 159 -12.19 22.25 0.36
C PRO A 159 -11.06 22.03 -0.62
N ARG A 160 -11.01 22.81 -1.72
CA ARG A 160 -9.93 22.71 -2.72
C ARG A 160 -8.53 22.75 -2.09
N THR A 161 -8.33 23.60 -1.09
CA THR A 161 -7.04 23.73 -0.40
C THR A 161 -6.62 22.45 0.32
N VAL A 162 -7.55 21.76 0.97
CA VAL A 162 -7.29 20.51 1.67
C VAL A 162 -6.94 19.40 0.69
N LEU A 163 -7.68 19.30 -0.43
CA LEU A 163 -7.34 18.34 -1.48
C LEU A 163 -5.96 18.63 -2.07
N ALA A 164 -5.69 19.90 -2.43
CA ALA A 164 -4.42 20.34 -3.00
C ALA A 164 -3.24 19.96 -2.12
N GLU A 165 -3.37 20.22 -0.80
CA GLU A 165 -2.38 19.86 0.22
C GLU A 165 -2.21 18.34 0.35
N ALA A 166 -3.31 17.58 0.28
CA ALA A 166 -3.27 16.13 0.41
C ALA A 166 -2.55 15.44 -0.76
N ILE A 167 -2.78 15.90 -1.99
CA ILE A 167 -2.18 15.31 -3.20
C ILE A 167 -0.89 16.03 -3.64
N ASN A 168 -0.54 17.15 -3.00
CA ASN A 168 0.61 18.00 -3.35
C ASN A 168 0.58 18.50 -4.80
N ILE A 169 -0.59 18.95 -5.27
CA ILE A 169 -0.79 19.49 -6.61
C ILE A 169 -1.46 20.86 -6.51
N GLU A 170 -0.90 21.86 -7.21
CA GLU A 170 -1.38 23.24 -7.16
C GLU A 170 -1.58 23.87 -8.55
N GLY A 171 -2.26 25.02 -8.58
CA GLY A 171 -2.46 25.83 -9.78
C GLY A 171 -3.19 25.09 -10.91
N LEU A 172 -2.72 25.28 -12.15
CA LEU A 172 -3.32 24.73 -13.38
C LEU A 172 -3.29 23.19 -13.42
N SER A 173 -2.32 22.57 -12.75
CA SER A 173 -2.23 21.11 -12.69
C SER A 173 -3.35 20.50 -11.86
N LEU A 174 -3.74 21.18 -10.77
CA LEU A 174 -4.89 20.79 -9.96
C LEU A 174 -6.20 20.99 -10.72
N ASP A 175 -6.33 22.04 -11.54
CA ASP A 175 -7.52 22.24 -12.36
C ASP A 175 -7.71 21.10 -13.36
N LYS A 176 -6.66 20.72 -14.08
CA LYS A 176 -6.68 19.57 -15.01
C LYS A 176 -6.99 18.25 -14.29
N PHE A 177 -6.43 18.06 -13.10
CA PHE A 177 -6.71 16.89 -12.29
C PHE A 177 -8.19 16.82 -11.90
N LEU A 178 -8.76 17.93 -11.44
CA LEU A 178 -10.18 18.00 -11.08
C LEU A 178 -11.09 17.78 -12.29
N GLU A 179 -10.77 18.34 -13.45
CA GLU A 179 -11.52 18.09 -14.69
C GLU A 179 -11.56 16.60 -15.05
N HIS A 180 -10.41 15.92 -14.94
CA HIS A 180 -10.33 14.48 -15.15
C HIS A 180 -11.16 13.69 -14.13
N GLN A 181 -11.13 14.08 -12.85
CA GLN A 181 -11.93 13.43 -11.79
C GLN A 181 -13.43 13.62 -11.99
N VAL A 182 -13.85 14.81 -12.44
CA VAL A 182 -15.26 15.11 -12.76
C VAL A 182 -15.72 14.25 -13.94
N ALA A 183 -14.90 14.13 -14.99
CA ALA A 183 -15.25 13.38 -16.21
C ALA A 183 -15.33 11.86 -15.97
N ASN A 184 -14.42 11.30 -15.17
CA ASN A 184 -14.24 9.85 -15.09
C ASN A 184 -14.72 9.21 -13.77
N TYR A 185 -14.80 10.00 -12.69
CA TYR A 185 -15.04 9.48 -11.34
C TYR A 185 -16.23 10.14 -10.63
N GLY A 186 -17.01 10.98 -11.33
CA GLY A 186 -18.28 11.51 -10.83
C GLY A 186 -18.14 12.58 -9.74
N TRP A 187 -16.99 13.26 -9.67
CA TRP A 187 -16.80 14.39 -8.74
C TRP A 187 -17.59 15.60 -9.21
N VAL A 188 -18.02 16.47 -8.28
CA VAL A 188 -18.74 17.71 -8.61
C VAL A 188 -18.08 18.90 -7.94
N ILE A 189 -17.89 19.99 -8.70
CA ILE A 189 -17.27 21.21 -8.19
C ILE A 189 -18.36 22.22 -7.85
N GLU A 190 -18.51 22.53 -6.57
CA GLU A 190 -19.41 23.57 -6.08
C GLU A 190 -18.63 24.88 -5.88
N LYS A 191 -19.00 25.92 -6.62
CA LYS A 191 -18.51 27.29 -6.40
C LYS A 191 -19.44 27.98 -5.40
N SER A 192 -19.04 28.07 -4.14
CA SER A 192 -19.78 28.87 -3.15
C SER A 192 -19.45 30.35 -3.35
N GLN A 193 -20.48 31.22 -3.39
CA GLN A 193 -20.37 32.68 -3.63
C GLN A 193 -19.67 33.49 -2.51
N GLY A 194 -18.67 32.91 -1.83
CA GLY A 194 -17.88 33.59 -0.80
C GLY A 194 -17.03 32.69 0.09
N LYS A 195 -17.16 31.36 0.03
CA LYS A 195 -16.47 30.40 0.93
C LYS A 195 -15.45 29.49 0.23
N GLY A 196 -14.88 29.92 -0.89
CA GLY A 196 -13.93 29.11 -1.65
C GLY A 196 -14.59 27.98 -2.45
N GLN A 197 -13.78 27.27 -3.25
CA GLN A 197 -14.24 26.17 -4.09
C GLN A 197 -14.31 24.87 -3.27
N LEU A 198 -15.46 24.21 -3.30
CA LEU A 198 -15.68 22.92 -2.65
C LEU A 198 -15.80 21.82 -3.70
N ILE A 199 -15.26 20.66 -3.39
CA ILE A 199 -15.29 19.47 -4.24
C ILE A 199 -16.16 18.43 -3.54
N VAL A 200 -17.24 18.05 -4.19
CA VAL A 200 -18.16 17.00 -3.73
C VAL A 200 -17.66 15.67 -4.26
N LEU A 201 -17.39 14.75 -3.35
CA LEU A 201 -16.94 13.40 -3.67
C LEU A 201 -18.15 12.46 -3.85
N PRO A 202 -18.03 11.40 -4.67
CA PRO A 202 -19.07 10.40 -4.82
C PRO A 202 -19.42 9.75 -3.49
N LYS A 203 -20.72 9.49 -3.28
CA LYS A 203 -21.20 8.86 -2.07
C LYS A 203 -20.80 7.38 -2.01
N ASN A 204 -20.40 6.93 -0.84
CA ASN A 204 -20.10 5.53 -0.52
C ASN A 204 -20.62 5.19 0.90
N GLU A 205 -20.51 3.92 1.28
CA GLU A 205 -20.99 3.42 2.59
C GLU A 205 -20.31 4.07 3.80
N PHE A 206 -19.13 4.68 3.61
CA PHE A 206 -18.35 5.29 4.68
C PHE A 206 -18.63 6.79 4.81
N ASN A 207 -18.85 7.48 3.71
CA ASN A 207 -19.04 8.93 3.67
C ASN A 207 -20.52 9.36 3.70
N ASP A 208 -21.49 8.45 3.51
CA ASP A 208 -22.92 8.74 3.67
C ASP A 208 -23.48 8.21 5.02
N PRO A 209 -23.88 9.11 5.95
CA PRO A 209 -24.43 8.74 7.26
C PRO A 209 -25.65 7.81 7.20
N VAL A 210 -26.44 7.85 6.12
CA VAL A 210 -27.70 7.11 6.01
C VAL A 210 -27.48 5.63 5.70
N LEU A 211 -26.33 5.27 5.12
CA LEU A 211 -26.00 3.90 4.72
C LEU A 211 -25.52 3.03 5.90
N LYS A 212 -25.09 3.63 7.02
CA LYS A 212 -24.75 2.90 8.26
C LYS A 212 -25.99 2.48 9.05
N LYS A 213 -26.76 1.53 8.52
CA LYS A 213 -27.74 0.79 9.34
C LYS A 213 -27.14 -0.56 9.74
N ASN A 214 -26.49 -0.59 10.90
CA ASN A 214 -26.15 -1.86 11.56
C ASN A 214 -27.45 -2.49 12.09
N SER A 215 -28.10 -3.29 11.25
CA SER A 215 -29.26 -4.11 11.62
C SER A 215 -28.88 -5.27 12.56
N SER A 216 -27.61 -5.38 12.97
CA SER A 216 -27.07 -6.46 13.81
C SER A 216 -27.16 -6.20 15.31
N ASP A 217 -27.36 -4.95 15.74
CA ASP A 217 -27.46 -4.60 17.16
C ASP A 217 -28.89 -4.63 17.72
N SER A 218 -29.89 -4.93 16.87
CA SER A 218 -31.23 -5.22 17.36
C SER A 218 -31.32 -6.71 17.73
N VAL A 219 -31.33 -7.01 19.02
CA VAL A 219 -31.79 -8.32 19.49
C VAL A 219 -33.29 -8.39 19.18
N PRO A 220 -33.75 -9.31 18.30
CA PRO A 220 -35.17 -9.46 18.03
C PRO A 220 -35.91 -9.78 19.33
N LEU A 221 -37.11 -9.21 19.52
CA LEU A 221 -37.91 -9.45 20.72
C LEU A 221 -38.14 -10.95 20.97
N GLU A 222 -38.23 -11.74 19.89
CA GLU A 222 -38.34 -13.20 19.92
C GLU A 222 -37.17 -13.92 20.63
N HIS A 223 -35.97 -13.34 20.58
CA HIS A 223 -34.81 -13.88 21.31
C HIS A 223 -34.88 -13.53 22.79
N ILE A 224 -35.53 -12.42 23.15
CA ILE A 224 -35.73 -11.97 24.54
C ILE A 224 -36.87 -12.74 25.21
N THR A 225 -37.99 -12.99 24.50
CA THR A 225 -39.15 -13.72 25.03
C THR A 225 -38.83 -15.19 25.35
N ARG A 226 -37.84 -15.79 24.69
CA ARG A 226 -37.32 -17.12 25.05
C ARG A 226 -36.62 -17.17 26.41
N ILE A 227 -36.09 -16.04 26.87
CA ILE A 227 -35.39 -15.91 28.16
C ILE A 227 -36.37 -15.54 29.28
N PHE A 228 -37.45 -14.82 28.95
CA PHE A 228 -38.47 -14.37 29.90
C PHE A 228 -39.85 -14.97 29.57
N PRO A 229 -40.22 -16.13 30.15
CA PRO A 229 -41.50 -16.82 29.91
C PRO A 229 -42.75 -16.07 30.37
N ILE A 230 -42.60 -14.86 30.91
CA ILE A 230 -43.69 -14.02 31.43
C ILE A 230 -44.26 -13.10 30.34
N LEU A 231 -43.64 -13.07 29.15
CA LEU A 231 -43.99 -12.20 28.01
C LEU A 231 -44.57 -12.97 26.81
N SER A 232 -44.89 -14.26 26.98
CA SER A 232 -45.61 -15.09 26.00
C SER A 232 -47.10 -15.12 26.25
#